data_AF-A0A4Q6E1E5-F1
#
_entry.id   AF-A0A4Q6E1E5-F1
#
_cell.length_a   1.000
_cell.length_b   1.000
_cell.length_c   1.000
_cell.angle_alpha   90.00
_cell.angle_beta   90.00
_cell.angle_gamma   90.00
#
_symmetry.space_group_name_H-M   'P 1'
#
loop_
_entity.id
_entity.type
_entity.pdbx_description
1 polymer ?
#
loop_
_entity_poly.entity_id
_entity_poly.type
_entity_poly.pdbx_seq_one_letter_code
_entity_poly.pdbx_strand_id
1 'polypeptide(L)'
;MQVIDTPRSAIQVAKRDGINTYVYMCVLASVCIITGFYWDISWHKSIGRDGLFSPPHLVVYAGAILAGVFSGYNVIRISFFGDNDVKQSSVKFWGIFYSSVGGLFCIWGAIAMLTSAPFDDWWHDTYGLDSKVSSPPHGLLLTGMIVIQFGAYLSVVTAAIGKQLDKEAVKRHNWLFAIAAGSVLASINTLFADFLNPDDMHAGKFYITAAVLFPVFFIAVTKASKIKWGSTAAAGIFMAEFLIMMWFLQLFPAKPRLGPVLHFFDHYQPFRFPLLLVLPAIPVDIIMNRLKEKKPILKVAAASFAFLVVIL
;
A
#
# COMPACT_ATOMS: atom_id res chain seq x y z
N MET A 1 -6.99 -68.38 0.14
CA MET A 1 -7.10 -67.21 -0.75
C MET A 1 -7.36 -66.01 0.16
N GLN A 2 -6.30 -65.32 0.59
CA GLN A 2 -6.41 -64.14 1.45
C GLN A 2 -6.87 -62.96 0.59
N VAL A 3 -8.03 -62.40 0.92
CA VAL A 3 -8.50 -61.14 0.37
C VAL A 3 -7.65 -60.05 1.02
N ILE A 4 -6.74 -59.47 0.24
CA ILE A 4 -5.96 -58.29 0.63
C ILE A 4 -6.92 -57.11 0.52
N ASP A 5 -7.44 -56.66 1.66
CA ASP A 5 -8.17 -55.42 1.77
C ASP A 5 -7.19 -54.27 1.51
N THR A 6 -7.35 -53.59 0.38
CA THR A 6 -6.59 -52.38 0.07
C THR A 6 -7.16 -51.24 0.91
N PRO A 7 -6.37 -50.56 1.76
CA PRO A 7 -6.86 -49.38 2.43
C PRO A 7 -7.19 -48.34 1.37
N ARG A 8 -8.47 -47.99 1.23
CA ARG A 8 -8.91 -46.79 0.51
C ARG A 8 -8.12 -45.63 1.12
N SER A 9 -7.09 -45.18 0.40
CA SER A 9 -6.38 -43.97 0.73
C SER A 9 -7.43 -42.87 0.82
N ALA A 10 -7.69 -42.40 2.03
CA ALA A 10 -8.46 -41.20 2.25
C ALA A 10 -7.71 -40.10 1.52
N ILE A 11 -8.20 -39.74 0.33
CA ILE A 11 -7.93 -38.44 -0.26
C ILE A 11 -8.51 -37.47 0.77
N GLN A 12 -7.67 -37.01 1.71
CA GLN A 12 -7.97 -35.84 2.50
C GLN A 12 -8.24 -34.75 1.47
N VAL A 13 -9.51 -34.46 1.25
CA VAL A 13 -9.94 -33.31 0.47
C VAL A 13 -9.32 -32.12 1.20
N ALA A 14 -8.22 -31.60 0.65
CA ALA A 14 -7.50 -30.48 1.24
C ALA A 14 -8.53 -29.39 1.55
N LYS A 15 -8.63 -29.02 2.83
CA LYS A 15 -9.58 -28.02 3.31
C LYS A 15 -9.31 -26.74 2.51
N ARG A 16 -10.28 -26.34 1.68
CA ARG A 16 -10.17 -25.13 0.86
C ARG A 16 -10.30 -23.94 1.80
N ASP A 17 -9.18 -23.33 2.13
CA ASP A 17 -9.15 -22.21 3.06
C ASP A 17 -9.49 -20.90 2.33
N GLY A 18 -10.43 -20.15 2.89
CA GLY A 18 -10.68 -18.77 2.49
C GLY A 18 -9.56 -17.81 2.93
N ILE A 19 -9.59 -16.60 2.38
CA ILE A 19 -8.73 -15.50 2.85
C ILE A 19 -9.28 -15.00 4.19
N ASN A 20 -8.40 -14.80 5.17
CA ASN A 20 -8.80 -14.35 6.49
C ASN A 20 -9.33 -12.90 6.44
N THR A 21 -10.42 -12.62 7.16
CA THR A 21 -11.06 -11.29 7.27
C THR A 21 -10.08 -10.17 7.58
N TYR A 22 -9.06 -10.40 8.43
CA TYR A 22 -8.10 -9.33 8.76
C TYR A 22 -7.37 -8.81 7.51
N VAL A 23 -7.11 -9.67 6.51
CA VAL A 23 -6.43 -9.28 5.27
C VAL A 23 -7.30 -8.31 4.47
N TYR A 24 -8.60 -8.58 4.37
CA TYR A 24 -9.55 -7.66 3.72
C TYR A 24 -9.56 -6.30 4.43
N MET A 25 -9.52 -6.30 5.76
CA MET A 25 -9.55 -5.08 6.56
C MET A 25 -8.24 -4.28 6.44
N CYS A 26 -7.09 -4.95 6.35
CA CYS A 26 -5.82 -4.26 6.08
C CYS A 26 -5.81 -3.61 4.68
N VAL A 27 -6.37 -4.27 3.67
CA VAL A 27 -6.47 -3.69 2.32
C VAL A 27 -7.47 -2.54 2.28
N LEU A 28 -8.62 -2.67 2.96
CA LEU A 28 -9.57 -1.58 3.10
C LEU A 28 -8.94 -0.37 3.82
N ALA A 29 -8.19 -0.62 4.91
CA ALA A 29 -7.46 0.41 5.62
C ALA A 29 -6.46 1.15 4.72
N SER A 30 -5.72 0.39 3.91
CA SER A 30 -4.79 0.90 2.91
C SER A 30 -5.48 1.85 1.91
N VAL A 31 -6.65 1.48 1.38
CA VAL A 31 -7.46 2.33 0.49
C VAL A 31 -7.96 3.59 1.21
N CYS A 32 -8.47 3.46 2.45
CA CYS A 32 -8.90 4.61 3.26
C CYS A 32 -7.75 5.61 3.45
N ILE A 33 -6.55 5.13 3.79
CA ILE A 33 -5.38 5.99 4.02
C ILE A 33 -5.00 6.76 2.75
N ILE A 34 -4.89 6.09 1.59
CA ILE A 34 -4.54 6.78 0.33
C ILE A 34 -5.63 7.79 -0.06
N THR A 35 -6.89 7.39 0.02
CA THR A 35 -8.04 8.24 -0.31
C THR A 35 -8.07 9.48 0.58
N GLY A 36 -8.00 9.27 1.91
CA GLY A 36 -7.99 10.33 2.89
C GLY A 36 -6.81 11.27 2.72
N PHE A 37 -5.62 10.74 2.42
CA PHE A 37 -4.42 11.55 2.22
C PHE A 37 -4.45 12.39 0.94
N TYR A 38 -4.95 11.85 -0.19
CA TYR A 38 -5.13 12.66 -1.40
C TYR A 38 -6.21 13.71 -1.25
N TRP A 39 -7.26 13.41 -0.49
CA TRP A 39 -8.24 14.41 -0.10
C TRP A 39 -7.62 15.48 0.80
N ASP A 40 -6.76 15.09 1.75
CA ASP A 40 -6.05 16.01 2.65
C ASP A 40 -5.14 16.99 1.91
N ILE A 41 -4.33 16.49 0.97
CA ILE A 41 -3.51 17.34 0.10
C ILE A 41 -4.38 18.33 -0.67
N SER A 42 -5.49 17.87 -1.25
CA SER A 42 -6.41 18.73 -1.98
C SER A 42 -7.09 19.76 -1.07
N TRP A 43 -7.44 19.35 0.15
CA TRP A 43 -8.00 20.21 1.18
C TRP A 43 -7.06 21.37 1.51
N HIS A 44 -5.80 21.05 1.80
CA HIS A 44 -4.79 22.06 2.11
C HIS A 44 -4.51 23.01 0.95
N LYS A 45 -4.54 22.52 -0.30
CA LYS A 45 -4.37 23.37 -1.49
C LYS A 45 -5.54 24.32 -1.74
N SER A 46 -6.75 23.99 -1.29
CA SER A 46 -7.98 24.69 -1.70
C SER A 46 -8.63 25.50 -0.58
N ILE A 47 -8.56 25.01 0.64
CA ILE A 47 -9.22 25.58 1.83
C ILE A 47 -8.16 26.16 2.78
N GLY A 48 -7.05 25.46 2.99
CA GLY A 48 -6.00 25.82 3.93
C GLY A 48 -5.85 24.80 5.06
N ARG A 49 -5.26 25.19 6.19
CA ARG A 49 -5.11 24.32 7.37
C ARG A 49 -6.43 24.21 8.14
N ASP A 50 -6.80 22.98 8.46
CA ASP A 50 -7.94 22.63 9.30
C ASP A 50 -7.49 22.04 10.64
N GLY A 51 -8.42 21.86 11.59
CA GLY A 51 -8.14 21.20 12.87
C GLY A 51 -8.13 19.67 12.78
N LEU A 52 -7.87 19.00 13.90
CA LEU A 52 -7.71 17.53 14.00
C LEU A 52 -8.80 16.71 13.32
N PHE A 53 -10.05 17.14 13.40
CA PHE A 53 -11.21 16.35 12.94
C PHE A 53 -11.72 16.78 11.56
N SER A 54 -10.82 17.26 10.70
CA SER A 54 -11.17 17.55 9.30
C SER A 54 -11.71 16.28 8.61
N PRO A 55 -12.65 16.41 7.65
CA PRO A 55 -13.16 15.26 6.91
C PRO A 55 -12.08 14.32 6.32
N PRO A 56 -11.00 14.81 5.65
CA PRO A 56 -9.95 13.92 5.16
C PRO A 56 -9.21 13.21 6.29
N HIS A 57 -8.93 13.88 7.42
CA HIS A 57 -8.29 13.24 8.58
C HIS A 57 -9.12 12.07 9.12
N LEU A 58 -10.44 12.23 9.21
CA LEU A 58 -11.32 11.16 9.69
C LEU A 58 -11.22 9.89 8.83
N VAL A 59 -11.04 10.04 7.51
CA VAL A 59 -10.85 8.90 6.60
C VAL A 59 -9.48 8.24 6.82
N VAL A 60 -8.42 9.04 7.02
CA VAL A 60 -7.08 8.52 7.37
C VAL A 60 -7.11 7.78 8.71
N TYR A 61 -7.77 8.34 9.73
CA TYR A 61 -7.92 7.73 11.05
C TYR A 61 -8.73 6.44 10.99
N ALA A 62 -9.81 6.41 10.20
CA ALA A 62 -10.58 5.18 9.99
C ALA A 62 -9.67 4.06 9.42
N GLY A 63 -8.80 4.39 8.47
CA GLY A 63 -7.80 3.46 7.97
C GLY A 63 -6.82 2.98 9.05
N ALA A 64 -6.28 3.90 9.86
CA ALA A 64 -5.41 3.57 11.01
C ALA A 64 -6.07 2.57 11.96
N ILE A 65 -7.30 2.89 12.37
CA ILE A 65 -8.06 2.12 13.35
C ILE A 65 -8.38 0.74 12.78
N LEU A 66 -8.82 0.65 11.52
CA LEU A 66 -9.08 -0.63 10.85
C LEU A 66 -7.80 -1.49 10.82
N ALA A 67 -6.67 -0.93 10.40
CA ALA A 67 -5.41 -1.66 10.34
C ALA A 67 -4.97 -2.15 11.74
N GLY A 68 -4.98 -1.27 12.73
CA GLY A 68 -4.53 -1.57 14.09
C GLY A 68 -5.45 -2.55 14.81
N VAL A 69 -6.76 -2.33 14.79
CA VAL A 69 -7.74 -3.15 15.53
C VAL A 69 -7.82 -4.56 14.95
N PHE A 70 -7.96 -4.72 13.63
CA PHE A 70 -8.07 -6.06 13.03
C PHE A 70 -6.76 -6.84 13.10
N SER A 71 -5.61 -6.16 13.01
CA SER A 71 -4.32 -6.80 13.22
C SER A 71 -4.12 -7.21 14.67
N GLY A 72 -4.47 -6.34 15.63
CA GLY A 72 -4.44 -6.64 17.07
C GLY A 72 -5.37 -7.78 17.45
N TYR A 73 -6.59 -7.79 16.90
CA TYR A 73 -7.52 -8.92 17.05
C TYR A 73 -6.91 -10.22 16.51
N ASN A 74 -6.27 -10.17 15.34
CA ASN A 74 -5.60 -11.33 14.77
C ASN A 74 -4.43 -11.81 15.65
N VAL A 75 -3.67 -10.91 16.29
CA VAL A 75 -2.66 -11.27 17.30
C VAL A 75 -3.28 -12.05 18.44
N ILE A 76 -4.34 -11.52 19.06
CA ILE A 76 -5.04 -12.18 20.18
C ILE A 76 -5.57 -13.54 19.74
N ARG A 77 -6.21 -13.61 18.57
CA ARG A 77 -6.76 -14.83 17.98
C ARG A 77 -5.70 -15.90 17.77
N ILE A 78 -4.53 -15.57 17.21
CA ILE A 78 -3.45 -16.54 17.03
C ILE A 78 -2.83 -16.94 18.37
N SER A 79 -2.60 -15.98 19.26
CA SER A 79 -1.88 -16.21 20.52
C SER A 79 -2.64 -17.15 21.45
N PHE A 80 -3.95 -16.93 21.61
CA PHE A 80 -4.76 -17.66 22.58
C PHE A 80 -5.59 -18.79 21.97
N PHE A 81 -5.94 -18.69 20.69
CA PHE A 81 -6.85 -19.64 20.03
C PHE A 81 -6.27 -20.25 18.74
N GLY A 82 -5.01 -19.96 18.41
CA GLY A 82 -4.34 -20.49 17.23
C GLY A 82 -3.71 -21.85 17.47
N ASP A 83 -3.82 -22.72 16.47
CA ASP A 83 -3.14 -24.01 16.42
C ASP A 83 -1.61 -23.84 16.41
N ASN A 84 -0.88 -24.89 16.81
CA ASN A 84 0.57 -24.89 16.88
C ASN A 84 1.24 -24.55 15.54
N ASP A 85 0.69 -25.03 14.42
CA ASP A 85 1.23 -24.76 13.08
C ASP A 85 1.16 -23.27 12.72
N VAL A 86 0.08 -22.59 13.11
CA VAL A 86 -0.09 -21.14 12.89
C VAL A 86 0.87 -20.36 13.79
N LYS A 87 1.10 -20.82 15.02
CA LYS A 87 2.06 -20.19 15.95
C LYS A 87 3.51 -20.36 15.47
N GLN A 88 3.87 -21.54 14.94
CA GLN A 88 5.21 -21.80 14.41
C GLN A 88 5.54 -20.99 13.15
N SER A 89 4.52 -20.62 12.38
CA SER A 89 4.66 -19.74 11.20
C SER A 89 4.48 -18.25 11.52
N SER A 90 4.33 -17.90 12.80
CA SER A 90 4.14 -16.53 13.28
C SER A 90 5.37 -15.98 14.02
N VAL A 91 5.47 -14.67 14.11
CA VAL A 91 6.47 -13.98 14.93
C VAL A 91 6.02 -13.96 16.38
N LYS A 92 6.79 -14.61 17.26
CA LYS A 92 6.58 -14.56 18.71
C LYS A 92 7.18 -13.26 19.27
N PHE A 93 6.41 -12.51 20.05
CA PHE A 93 6.88 -11.31 20.74
C PHE A 93 6.31 -11.24 22.15
N TRP A 94 7.01 -10.54 23.05
CA TRP A 94 6.65 -10.36 24.46
C TRP A 94 6.29 -11.68 25.19
N GLY A 95 6.93 -12.78 24.81
CA GLY A 95 6.80 -14.09 25.47
C GLY A 95 5.50 -14.86 25.21
N ILE A 96 4.37 -14.18 25.00
CA ILE A 96 3.04 -14.82 24.88
C ILE A 96 2.31 -14.52 23.56
N PHE A 97 2.67 -13.44 22.86
CA PHE A 97 1.94 -13.01 21.69
C PHE A 97 2.57 -13.50 20.39
N TYR A 98 1.72 -13.79 19.41
CA TYR A 98 2.06 -14.28 18.09
C TYR A 98 1.36 -13.45 17.02
N SER A 99 2.12 -12.94 16.05
CA SER A 99 1.60 -12.12 14.95
C SER A 99 2.19 -12.51 13.61
N SER A 100 1.48 -12.23 12.53
CA SER A 100 2.11 -12.14 11.20
C SER A 100 2.97 -10.87 11.14
N VAL A 101 3.99 -10.87 10.27
CA VAL A 101 4.83 -9.69 10.02
C VAL A 101 3.97 -8.52 9.53
N GLY A 102 3.04 -8.78 8.60
CA GLY A 102 2.11 -7.77 8.10
C GLY A 102 1.23 -7.16 9.20
N GLY A 103 0.76 -7.99 10.15
CA GLY A 103 0.00 -7.52 11.30
C GLY A 103 0.80 -6.62 12.24
N LEU A 104 2.08 -6.92 12.49
CA LEU A 104 2.95 -6.08 13.32
C LEU A 104 3.18 -4.71 12.66
N PHE A 105 3.40 -4.70 11.34
CA PHE A 105 3.53 -3.46 10.57
C PHE A 105 2.25 -2.64 10.68
N CYS A 106 1.07 -3.23 10.46
CA CYS A 106 -0.20 -2.52 10.62
C CYS A 106 -0.40 -1.95 12.04
N ILE A 107 -0.05 -2.69 13.10
CA ILE A 107 -0.16 -2.22 14.48
C ILE A 107 0.76 -1.02 14.75
N TRP A 108 2.05 -1.17 14.45
CA TRP A 108 3.03 -0.11 14.72
C TRP A 108 2.83 1.12 13.84
N GLY A 109 2.45 0.91 12.58
CA GLY A 109 2.09 1.99 11.68
C GLY A 109 0.84 2.73 12.15
N ALA A 110 -0.19 2.01 12.65
CA ALA A 110 -1.39 2.64 13.23
C ALA A 110 -1.05 3.45 14.49
N ILE A 111 -0.19 2.94 15.37
CA ILE A 111 0.27 3.70 16.55
C ILE A 111 0.98 4.97 16.11
N ALA A 112 1.96 4.89 15.21
CA ALA A 112 2.71 6.05 14.71
C ALA A 112 1.79 7.09 14.04
N MET A 113 0.83 6.63 13.23
CA MET A 113 -0.07 7.51 12.50
C MET A 113 -1.12 8.18 13.40
N LEU A 114 -1.61 7.48 14.43
CA LEU A 114 -2.56 8.07 15.37
C LEU A 114 -1.90 9.00 16.38
N THR A 115 -0.62 8.77 16.73
CA THR A 115 0.14 9.68 17.58
C THR A 115 0.65 10.91 16.85
N SER A 116 0.82 10.85 15.52
CA SER A 116 1.25 12.02 14.74
C SER A 116 0.22 13.15 14.74
N ALA A 117 -1.08 12.84 14.82
CA ALA A 117 -2.14 13.85 14.81
C ALA A 117 -2.10 14.82 16.01
N PRO A 118 -2.18 14.36 17.28
CA PRO A 118 -2.04 15.27 18.42
C PRO A 118 -0.65 15.90 18.52
N PHE A 119 0.38 15.22 17.98
CA PHE A 119 1.72 15.78 17.92
C PHE A 119 1.81 16.95 16.92
N ASP A 120 1.13 16.86 15.78
CA ASP A 120 1.04 17.92 14.76
C ASP A 120 0.35 19.17 15.31
N ASP A 121 -0.77 18.99 16.01
CA ASP A 121 -1.48 20.07 16.67
C ASP A 121 -0.60 20.80 17.69
N TRP A 122 0.02 20.05 18.60
CA TRP A 122 0.95 20.62 19.58
C TRP A 122 2.13 21.34 18.91
N TRP A 123 2.68 20.77 17.83
CA TRP A 123 3.80 21.34 17.11
C TRP A 123 3.45 22.71 16.56
N HIS A 124 2.28 22.83 15.95
CA HIS A 124 1.83 24.09 15.39
C HIS A 124 1.46 25.14 16.44
N ASP A 125 0.89 24.72 17.57
CA ASP A 125 0.64 25.63 18.69
C ASP A 125 1.95 26.18 19.28
N THR A 126 3.03 25.40 19.22
CA THR A 126 4.33 25.75 19.79
C THR A 126 5.22 26.55 18.83
N TYR A 127 5.27 26.13 17.55
CA TYR A 127 6.24 26.63 16.57
C TYR A 127 5.61 27.42 15.41
N GLY A 128 4.28 27.49 15.35
CA GLY A 128 3.54 28.18 14.27
C GLY A 128 3.23 27.28 13.07
N LEU A 129 2.73 27.90 12.00
CA LEU A 129 2.32 27.18 10.79
C LEU A 129 3.54 26.68 10.01
N ASP A 130 3.73 25.36 9.98
CA ASP A 130 4.69 24.68 9.12
C ASP A 130 3.93 24.04 7.94
N SER A 131 4.47 24.18 6.74
CA SER A 131 3.93 23.55 5.52
C SER A 131 4.92 22.57 4.90
N LYS A 132 6.07 22.35 5.57
CA LYS A 132 7.07 21.41 5.09
C LYS A 132 6.61 19.99 5.38
N VAL A 133 6.53 19.21 4.31
CA VAL A 133 6.31 17.75 4.34
C VAL A 133 7.35 17.04 5.24
N SER A 134 8.54 17.64 5.39
CA SER A 134 9.64 17.10 6.22
C SER A 134 9.59 17.49 7.70
N SER A 135 8.53 18.14 8.18
CA SER A 135 8.41 18.48 9.60
C SER A 135 8.27 17.22 10.47
N PRO A 136 8.66 17.24 11.76
CA PRO A 136 8.65 16.03 12.58
C PRO A 136 7.27 15.32 12.67
N PRO A 137 6.13 16.03 12.85
CA PRO A 137 4.82 15.38 12.87
C PRO A 137 4.42 14.79 11.52
N HIS A 138 4.67 15.52 10.42
CA HIS A 138 4.36 15.04 9.07
C HIS A 138 5.24 13.84 8.70
N GLY A 139 6.50 13.82 9.11
CA GLY A 139 7.40 12.68 8.96
C GLY A 139 6.90 11.43 9.70
N LEU A 140 6.38 11.60 10.92
CA LEU A 140 5.78 10.50 11.69
C LEU A 140 4.50 9.98 11.03
N LEU A 141 3.62 10.88 10.58
CA LEU A 141 2.41 10.56 9.81
C LEU A 141 2.73 9.74 8.57
N LEU A 142 3.63 10.23 7.71
CA LEU A 142 4.07 9.56 6.48
C LEU A 142 4.70 8.20 6.75
N THR A 143 5.53 8.11 7.80
CA THR A 143 6.13 6.84 8.22
C THR A 143 5.05 5.84 8.64
N GLY A 144 4.11 6.26 9.49
CA GLY A 144 2.99 5.44 9.93
C GLY A 144 2.16 4.93 8.75
N MET A 145 1.82 5.82 7.82
CA MET A 145 1.11 5.47 6.58
C MET A 145 1.87 4.41 5.78
N ILE A 146 3.13 4.65 5.44
CA ILE A 146 3.94 3.71 4.64
C ILE A 146 4.04 2.35 5.33
N VAL A 147 4.26 2.34 6.65
CA VAL A 147 4.34 1.10 7.43
C VAL A 147 3.02 0.32 7.38
N ILE A 148 1.86 0.98 7.46
CA ILE A 148 0.54 0.32 7.28
C ILE A 148 0.40 -0.24 5.85
N GLN A 149 0.76 0.54 4.83
CA GLN A 149 0.65 0.12 3.43
C GLN A 149 1.48 -1.14 3.15
N PHE A 150 2.74 -1.16 3.62
CA PHE A 150 3.57 -2.37 3.57
C PHE A 150 2.97 -3.51 4.40
N GLY A 151 2.42 -3.22 5.57
CA GLY A 151 1.75 -4.21 6.41
C GLY A 151 0.57 -4.89 5.72
N ALA A 152 -0.27 -4.12 5.02
CA ALA A 152 -1.38 -4.62 4.22
C ALA A 152 -0.87 -5.49 3.06
N TYR A 153 0.13 -5.02 2.32
CA TYR A 153 0.75 -5.78 1.24
C TYR A 153 1.32 -7.12 1.72
N LEU A 154 2.10 -7.12 2.82
CA LEU A 154 2.66 -8.34 3.41
C LEU A 154 1.57 -9.29 3.93
N SER A 155 0.50 -8.75 4.50
CA SER A 155 -0.66 -9.54 4.94
C SER A 155 -1.32 -10.26 3.77
N VAL A 156 -1.44 -9.60 2.61
CA VAL A 156 -1.95 -10.25 1.40
C VAL A 156 -0.97 -11.30 0.89
N VAL A 157 0.31 -10.96 0.70
CA VAL A 157 1.34 -11.89 0.19
C VAL A 157 1.37 -13.19 0.99
N THR A 158 1.37 -13.07 2.32
CA THR A 158 1.45 -14.22 3.23
C THR A 158 0.14 -15.01 3.29
N ALA A 159 -1.01 -14.41 2.97
CA ALA A 159 -2.32 -15.08 3.03
C ALA A 159 -2.48 -16.26 2.07
N ALA A 160 -1.67 -16.32 1.00
CA ALA A 160 -1.70 -17.40 0.00
C ALA A 160 -0.55 -18.41 0.12
N ILE A 161 0.43 -18.17 1.02
CA ILE A 161 1.58 -19.08 1.17
C ILE A 161 1.12 -20.39 1.81
N GLY A 162 1.50 -21.52 1.20
CA GLY A 162 1.19 -22.86 1.72
C GLY A 162 -0.28 -23.28 1.64
N LYS A 163 -1.17 -22.43 1.09
CA LYS A 163 -2.61 -22.71 0.99
C LYS A 163 -3.03 -23.10 -0.42
N GLN A 164 -3.95 -24.07 -0.50
CA GLN A 164 -4.63 -24.41 -1.73
C GLN A 164 -5.96 -23.65 -1.82
N LEU A 165 -5.90 -22.47 -2.41
CA LEU A 165 -7.06 -21.60 -2.63
C LEU A 165 -7.93 -22.14 -3.79
N ASP A 166 -9.25 -22.01 -3.67
CA ASP A 166 -10.15 -22.24 -4.80
C ASP A 166 -10.06 -21.11 -5.84
N LYS A 167 -10.72 -21.30 -7.00
CA LYS A 167 -10.66 -20.33 -8.11
C LYS A 167 -11.14 -18.93 -7.72
N GLU A 168 -12.19 -18.84 -6.91
CA GLU A 168 -12.75 -17.56 -6.47
C GLU A 168 -11.87 -16.87 -5.43
N ALA A 169 -11.31 -17.63 -4.49
CA ALA A 169 -10.34 -17.16 -3.52
C ALA A 169 -9.04 -16.68 -4.20
N VAL A 170 -8.57 -17.36 -5.25
CA VAL A 170 -7.44 -16.88 -6.07
C VAL A 170 -7.78 -15.55 -6.74
N LYS A 171 -8.98 -15.42 -7.34
CA LYS A 171 -9.40 -14.16 -7.96
C LYS A 171 -9.47 -13.02 -6.94
N ARG A 172 -10.05 -13.26 -5.76
CA ARG A 172 -10.11 -12.28 -4.66
C ARG A 172 -8.72 -11.91 -4.17
N HIS A 173 -7.85 -12.90 -3.97
CA HIS A 173 -6.46 -12.66 -3.56
C HIS A 173 -5.70 -11.81 -4.57
N ASN A 174 -5.85 -12.08 -5.87
CA ASN A 174 -5.19 -11.30 -6.91
C ASN A 174 -5.63 -9.83 -6.91
N TRP A 175 -6.93 -9.57 -6.69
CA TRP A 175 -7.44 -8.20 -6.52
C TRP A 175 -6.88 -7.52 -5.27
N LEU A 176 -6.92 -8.20 -4.11
CA LEU A 176 -6.35 -7.68 -2.87
C LEU A 176 -4.86 -7.38 -3.03
N PHE A 177 -4.13 -8.23 -3.76
CA PHE A 177 -2.70 -8.06 -4.01
C PHE A 177 -2.44 -6.84 -4.89
N ALA A 178 -3.17 -6.72 -6.01
CA ALA A 178 -3.04 -5.57 -6.90
C ALA A 178 -3.39 -4.26 -6.18
N ILE A 179 -4.45 -4.26 -5.35
CA ILE A 179 -4.85 -3.09 -4.57
C ILE A 179 -3.75 -2.71 -3.58
N ALA A 180 -3.34 -3.63 -2.71
CA ALA A 180 -2.32 -3.34 -1.71
C ALA A 180 -0.97 -2.93 -2.32
N ALA A 181 -0.56 -3.57 -3.42
CA ALA A 181 0.66 -3.18 -4.13
C ALA A 181 0.52 -1.78 -4.77
N GLY A 182 -0.63 -1.49 -5.39
CA GLY A 182 -0.93 -0.17 -5.96
C GLY A 182 -0.87 0.93 -4.90
N SER A 183 -1.47 0.71 -3.74
CA SER A 183 -1.47 1.69 -2.64
C SER A 183 -0.07 1.90 -2.01
N VAL A 184 0.78 0.85 -1.98
CA VAL A 184 2.21 1.02 -1.62
C VAL A 184 2.93 1.87 -2.67
N LEU A 185 2.70 1.61 -3.96
CA LEU A 185 3.28 2.40 -5.05
C LEU A 185 2.83 3.86 -4.99
N ALA A 186 1.56 4.10 -4.68
CA ALA A 186 0.98 5.42 -4.45
C ALA A 186 1.68 6.17 -3.31
N SER A 187 1.95 5.47 -2.21
CA SER A 187 2.70 6.02 -1.06
C SER A 187 4.14 6.35 -1.42
N ILE A 188 4.85 5.45 -2.12
CA ILE A 188 6.23 5.69 -2.56
C ILE A 188 6.29 6.90 -3.50
N ASN A 189 5.40 6.96 -4.49
CA ASN A 189 5.35 8.08 -5.42
C ASN A 189 5.08 9.41 -4.71
N THR A 190 4.24 9.40 -3.67
CA THR A 190 3.91 10.61 -2.93
C THR A 190 5.04 11.04 -1.99
N LEU A 191 5.76 10.09 -1.38
CA LEU A 191 6.94 10.38 -0.56
C LEU A 191 8.05 11.06 -1.38
N PHE A 192 8.23 10.62 -2.63
CA PHE A 192 9.23 11.18 -3.54
C PHE A 192 8.64 12.23 -4.48
N ALA A 193 7.52 12.86 -4.10
CA ALA A 193 6.78 13.73 -5.01
C ALA A 193 7.62 14.90 -5.53
N ASP A 194 8.49 15.46 -4.71
CA ASP A 194 9.38 16.58 -5.05
C ASP A 194 10.41 16.20 -6.13
N PHE A 195 10.83 14.93 -6.18
CA PHE A 195 11.78 14.43 -7.18
C PHE A 195 11.11 13.84 -8.42
N LEU A 196 9.82 13.50 -8.30
CA LEU A 196 9.00 12.88 -9.33
C LEU A 196 7.96 13.87 -9.89
N ASN A 197 8.28 15.15 -9.92
CA ASN A 197 7.37 16.17 -10.44
C ASN A 197 7.27 16.09 -11.97
N PRO A 198 6.05 16.01 -12.56
CA PRO A 198 5.88 16.06 -14.00
C PRO A 198 6.52 17.30 -14.65
N ASP A 199 6.55 18.44 -13.95
CA ASP A 199 7.21 19.65 -14.43
C ASP A 199 8.72 19.45 -14.65
N ASP A 200 9.34 18.53 -13.90
CA ASP A 200 10.77 18.21 -13.94
C ASP A 200 11.09 17.02 -14.87
N MET A 201 10.15 16.55 -15.69
CA MET A 201 10.38 15.45 -16.65
C MET A 201 11.38 15.80 -17.75
N HIS A 202 11.80 17.06 -17.86
CA HIS A 202 12.90 17.48 -18.74
C HIS A 202 14.28 17.36 -18.06
N ALA A 203 14.33 17.09 -16.75
CA ALA A 203 15.55 17.04 -15.97
C ALA A 203 16.00 15.59 -15.69
N GLY A 204 17.32 15.35 -15.76
CA GLY A 204 17.89 14.03 -15.47
C GLY A 204 17.59 13.51 -14.05
N LYS A 205 17.40 14.40 -13.07
CA LYS A 205 17.08 14.04 -11.68
C LYS A 205 15.77 13.26 -11.55
N PHE A 206 14.76 13.60 -12.37
CA PHE A 206 13.50 12.89 -12.42
C PHE A 206 13.73 11.43 -12.81
N TYR A 207 14.44 11.21 -13.93
CA TYR A 207 14.70 9.86 -14.44
C TYR A 207 15.62 9.03 -13.56
N ILE A 208 16.63 9.64 -12.90
CA ILE A 208 17.47 8.95 -11.93
C ILE A 208 16.61 8.42 -10.77
N THR A 209 15.73 9.27 -10.23
CA THR A 209 14.83 8.87 -9.13
C THR A 209 13.88 7.76 -9.57
N ALA A 210 13.24 7.94 -10.72
CA ALA A 210 12.31 6.96 -11.28
C ALA A 210 12.99 5.60 -11.55
N ALA A 211 14.21 5.60 -12.11
CA ALA A 211 14.98 4.40 -12.44
C ALA A 211 15.47 3.63 -11.22
N VAL A 212 15.66 4.31 -10.07
CA VAL A 212 16.02 3.65 -8.81
C VAL A 212 14.78 3.06 -8.13
N LEU A 213 13.70 3.83 -8.05
CA LEU A 213 12.53 3.46 -7.24
C LEU A 213 11.65 2.39 -7.91
N PHE A 214 11.19 2.66 -9.13
CA PHE A 214 10.10 1.89 -9.74
C PHE A 214 10.53 0.49 -10.21
N PRO A 215 11.71 0.27 -10.84
CA PRO A 215 12.16 -1.07 -11.16
C PRO A 215 12.31 -1.97 -9.93
N VAL A 216 12.88 -1.43 -8.83
CA VAL A 216 13.02 -2.19 -7.58
C VAL A 216 11.66 -2.64 -7.07
N PHE A 217 10.68 -1.72 -7.06
CA PHE A 217 9.32 -2.01 -6.65
C PHE A 217 8.64 -3.05 -7.55
N PHE A 218 8.63 -2.86 -8.87
CA PHE A 218 7.96 -3.79 -9.79
C PHE A 218 8.61 -5.17 -9.77
N ILE A 219 9.94 -5.26 -9.73
CA ILE A 219 10.63 -6.55 -9.62
C ILE A 219 10.25 -7.26 -8.31
N ALA A 220 10.12 -6.53 -7.20
CA ALA A 220 9.66 -7.09 -5.93
C ALA A 220 8.21 -7.60 -6.02
N VAL A 221 7.29 -6.84 -6.62
CA VAL A 221 5.88 -7.20 -6.80
C VAL A 221 5.74 -8.46 -7.67
N THR A 222 6.42 -8.52 -8.81
CA THR A 222 6.38 -9.69 -9.69
C THR A 222 7.02 -10.92 -9.05
N LYS A 223 8.02 -10.76 -8.16
CA LYS A 223 8.59 -11.90 -7.40
C LYS A 223 7.69 -12.37 -6.26
N ALA A 224 6.97 -11.46 -5.61
CA ALA A 224 6.14 -11.76 -4.45
C ALA A 224 4.81 -12.45 -4.79
N SER A 225 4.35 -12.38 -6.04
CA SER A 225 3.11 -13.02 -6.48
C SER A 225 3.31 -13.95 -7.67
N LYS A 226 2.37 -14.89 -7.85
CA LYS A 226 2.29 -15.75 -9.05
C LYS A 226 1.48 -15.09 -10.18
N ILE A 227 1.16 -13.80 -10.06
CA ILE A 227 0.29 -13.09 -11.00
C ILE A 227 1.12 -12.70 -12.22
N LYS A 228 0.66 -13.12 -13.41
CA LYS A 228 1.34 -12.86 -14.69
C LYS A 228 1.57 -11.36 -14.96
N TRP A 229 0.66 -10.51 -14.49
CA TRP A 229 0.69 -9.07 -14.69
C TRP A 229 0.65 -8.34 -13.35
N GLY A 230 1.36 -8.86 -12.33
CA GLY A 230 1.28 -8.34 -10.97
C GLY A 230 1.71 -6.88 -10.86
N SER A 231 2.84 -6.52 -11.48
CA SER A 231 3.35 -5.15 -11.47
C SER A 231 2.49 -4.21 -12.30
N THR A 232 2.04 -4.67 -13.46
CA THR A 232 1.15 -3.92 -14.35
C THR A 232 -0.19 -3.64 -13.67
N ALA A 233 -0.74 -4.63 -12.94
CA ALA A 233 -1.97 -4.46 -12.18
C ALA A 233 -1.78 -3.47 -11.01
N ALA A 234 -0.65 -3.55 -10.29
CA ALA A 234 -0.32 -2.59 -9.23
C ALA A 234 -0.20 -1.16 -9.78
N ALA A 235 0.48 -0.98 -10.92
CA ALA A 235 0.57 0.31 -11.61
C ALA A 235 -0.82 0.82 -12.07
N GLY A 236 -1.69 -0.10 -12.51
CA GLY A 236 -3.07 0.22 -12.87
C GLY A 236 -3.90 0.70 -11.68
N ILE A 237 -3.79 0.06 -10.52
CA ILE A 237 -4.44 0.53 -9.29
C ILE A 237 -3.90 1.89 -8.88
N PHE A 238 -2.57 2.06 -8.86
CA PHE A 238 -1.94 3.35 -8.56
C PHE A 238 -2.51 4.47 -9.43
N MET A 239 -2.56 4.27 -10.75
CA MET A 239 -3.12 5.25 -11.66
C MET A 239 -4.62 5.47 -11.41
N ALA A 240 -5.39 4.41 -11.13
CA ALA A 240 -6.81 4.51 -10.84
C ALA A 240 -7.08 5.29 -9.55
N GLU A 241 -6.34 5.06 -8.46
CA GLU A 241 -6.46 5.81 -7.20
C GLU A 241 -6.26 7.31 -7.45
N PHE A 242 -5.22 7.68 -8.19
CA PHE A 242 -4.98 9.08 -8.56
C PHE A 242 -6.09 9.66 -9.43
N LEU A 243 -6.47 8.97 -10.51
CA LEU A 243 -7.45 9.49 -11.47
C LEU A 243 -8.84 9.61 -10.85
N ILE A 244 -9.26 8.63 -10.04
CA ILE A 244 -10.54 8.67 -9.32
C ILE A 244 -10.55 9.87 -8.38
N MET A 245 -9.51 10.04 -7.55
CA MET A 245 -9.44 11.19 -6.64
C MET A 245 -9.36 12.51 -7.40
N MET A 246 -8.59 12.55 -8.49
CA MET A 246 -8.47 13.72 -9.34
C MET A 246 -9.83 14.09 -9.91
N TRP A 247 -10.55 13.19 -10.58
CA TRP A 247 -11.85 13.50 -11.20
C TRP A 247 -12.96 13.76 -10.19
N PHE A 248 -12.94 13.08 -9.06
CA PHE A 248 -13.99 13.18 -8.06
C PHE A 248 -13.90 14.48 -7.25
N LEU A 249 -12.70 14.87 -6.79
CA LEU A 249 -12.56 16.01 -5.87
C LEU A 249 -12.95 17.34 -6.52
N GLN A 250 -12.63 17.57 -7.79
CA GLN A 250 -12.95 18.81 -8.52
C GLN A 250 -14.46 19.09 -8.63
N LEU A 251 -15.32 18.09 -8.38
CA LEU A 251 -16.78 18.25 -8.40
C LEU A 251 -17.30 18.98 -7.16
N PHE A 252 -16.48 19.13 -6.12
CA PHE A 252 -16.89 19.71 -4.85
C PHE A 252 -16.40 21.16 -4.71
N PRO A 253 -17.24 22.05 -4.17
CA PRO A 253 -16.85 23.43 -3.92
C PRO A 253 -15.84 23.50 -2.77
N ALA A 254 -14.89 24.43 -2.87
CA ALA A 254 -13.92 24.75 -1.83
C ALA A 254 -13.85 26.25 -1.64
N LYS A 255 -13.69 26.71 -0.40
CA LYS A 255 -13.53 28.13 -0.10
C LYS A 255 -12.26 28.33 0.73
N PRO A 256 -11.29 29.15 0.28
CA PRO A 256 -10.12 29.49 1.06
C PRO A 256 -10.52 30.10 2.40
N ARG A 257 -9.96 29.55 3.49
CA ARG A 257 -10.18 29.99 4.88
C ARG A 257 -8.93 30.54 5.53
N LEU A 258 -7.76 30.33 4.93
CA LEU A 258 -6.47 30.79 5.42
C LEU A 258 -5.80 31.70 4.37
N GLY A 259 -5.28 32.85 4.81
CA GLY A 259 -4.59 33.81 3.95
C GLY A 259 -3.05 33.69 4.00
N PRO A 260 -2.32 34.38 3.10
CA PRO A 260 -2.84 35.24 2.03
C PRO A 260 -3.36 34.43 0.83
N VAL A 261 -4.56 34.78 0.35
CA VAL A 261 -5.17 34.14 -0.82
C VAL A 261 -4.69 34.88 -2.07
N LEU A 262 -3.65 34.37 -2.72
CA LEU A 262 -3.10 34.94 -3.96
C LEU A 262 -3.93 34.57 -5.20
N HIS A 263 -4.55 33.38 -5.16
CA HIS A 263 -5.41 32.86 -6.21
C HIS A 263 -6.69 32.31 -5.56
N PHE A 264 -7.84 32.75 -6.07
CA PHE A 264 -9.14 32.29 -5.57
C PHE A 264 -9.58 31.04 -6.33
N PHE A 265 -9.68 29.92 -5.61
CA PHE A 265 -10.27 28.69 -6.11
C PHE A 265 -11.65 28.51 -5.46
N ASP A 266 -12.67 28.18 -6.25
CA ASP A 266 -14.03 27.92 -5.79
C ASP A 266 -14.38 26.41 -5.71
N HIS A 267 -13.47 25.55 -6.18
CA HIS A 267 -13.56 24.09 -6.16
C HIS A 267 -12.24 23.48 -5.68
N TYR A 268 -12.31 22.24 -5.18
CA TYR A 268 -11.11 21.52 -4.76
C TYR A 268 -10.12 21.38 -5.91
N GLN A 269 -8.88 21.79 -5.63
CA GLN A 269 -7.73 21.60 -6.49
C GLN A 269 -7.14 20.23 -6.19
N PRO A 270 -7.27 19.25 -7.11
CA PRO A 270 -6.74 17.93 -6.87
C PRO A 270 -5.20 17.97 -6.80
N PHE A 271 -4.63 16.82 -6.44
CA PHE A 271 -3.22 16.59 -6.66
C PHE A 271 -2.92 16.49 -8.17
N ARG A 272 -1.67 16.22 -8.54
CA ARG A 272 -1.23 16.19 -9.94
C ARG A 272 -1.68 14.91 -10.67
N PHE A 273 -1.65 14.98 -12.00
CA PHE A 273 -1.88 13.82 -12.85
C PHE A 273 -0.85 12.70 -12.55
N PRO A 274 -1.27 11.41 -12.48
CA PRO A 274 -0.35 10.33 -12.14
C PRO A 274 0.66 10.06 -13.23
N LEU A 275 1.85 9.59 -12.82
CA LEU A 275 2.80 9.02 -13.76
C LEU A 275 2.19 7.82 -14.48
N LEU A 276 2.41 7.71 -15.79
CA LEU A 276 1.84 6.65 -16.64
C LEU A 276 2.58 5.32 -16.48
N LEU A 277 2.65 4.79 -15.26
CA LEU A 277 3.50 3.67 -14.89
C LEU A 277 3.03 2.30 -15.41
N VAL A 278 1.79 2.20 -15.92
CA VAL A 278 1.31 0.97 -16.58
C VAL A 278 2.19 0.61 -17.78
N LEU A 279 2.54 1.58 -18.62
CA LEU A 279 3.34 1.34 -19.83
C LEU A 279 4.73 0.75 -19.51
N PRO A 280 5.54 1.34 -18.61
CA PRO A 280 6.85 0.79 -18.26
C PRO A 280 6.77 -0.45 -17.34
N ALA A 281 5.63 -0.75 -16.71
CA ALA A 281 5.44 -1.99 -15.93
C ALA A 281 5.21 -3.24 -16.81
N ILE A 282 4.60 -3.08 -18.00
CA ILE A 282 4.36 -4.17 -18.96
C ILE A 282 5.66 -4.93 -19.32
N PRO A 283 6.74 -4.28 -19.80
CA PRO A 283 7.96 -4.99 -20.16
C PRO A 283 8.63 -5.64 -18.94
N VAL A 284 8.50 -5.05 -17.74
CA VAL A 284 9.01 -5.65 -16.49
C VAL A 284 8.31 -6.99 -16.25
N ASP A 285 6.99 -7.05 -16.27
CA ASP A 285 6.24 -8.31 -16.09
C ASP A 285 6.58 -9.33 -17.20
N ILE A 286 6.71 -8.90 -18.46
CA ILE A 286 7.06 -9.79 -19.58
C ILE A 286 8.44 -10.43 -19.35
N ILE A 287 9.47 -9.61 -19.09
CA ILE A 287 10.84 -10.07 -18.87
C ILE A 287 10.91 -10.95 -17.63
N MET A 288 10.25 -10.53 -16.55
CA MET A 288 10.25 -11.24 -15.28
C MET A 288 9.53 -12.59 -15.37
N ASN A 289 8.52 -12.74 -16.22
CA ASN A 289 7.79 -14.00 -16.36
C ASN A 289 8.33 -14.92 -17.47
N ARG A 290 8.94 -14.39 -18.53
CA ARG A 290 9.46 -15.19 -19.66
C ARG A 290 10.88 -15.70 -19.43
N LEU A 291 11.76 -14.92 -18.81
CA LEU A 291 13.16 -15.32 -18.58
C LEU A 291 13.31 -16.11 -17.27
N LYS A 292 12.59 -17.23 -17.10
CA LYS A 292 12.67 -18.05 -15.87
C LYS A 292 14.02 -18.73 -15.70
N GLU A 293 14.63 -19.18 -16.81
CA GLU A 293 15.87 -19.99 -16.83
C GLU A 293 17.19 -19.17 -16.89
N LYS A 294 17.13 -17.84 -16.80
CA LYS A 294 18.33 -16.98 -16.91
C LYS A 294 18.86 -16.57 -15.53
N LYS A 295 20.15 -16.23 -15.45
CA LYS A 295 20.80 -15.71 -14.24
C LYS A 295 19.99 -14.53 -13.66
N PRO A 296 19.68 -14.50 -12.34
CA PRO A 296 18.83 -13.47 -11.74
C PRO A 296 19.29 -12.03 -12.01
N ILE A 297 20.61 -11.78 -12.02
CA ILE A 297 21.19 -10.45 -12.25
C ILE A 297 20.86 -9.94 -13.66
N LEU A 298 21.03 -10.79 -14.68
CA LEU A 298 20.77 -10.40 -16.07
C LEU A 298 19.29 -10.05 -16.28
N LYS A 299 18.40 -10.80 -15.62
CA LYS A 299 16.96 -10.59 -15.67
C LYS A 299 16.54 -9.28 -15.03
N VAL A 300 17.09 -8.96 -13.86
CA VAL A 300 16.87 -7.68 -13.17
C VAL A 300 17.40 -6.52 -14.00
N ALA A 301 18.62 -6.64 -14.53
CA ALA A 301 19.22 -5.61 -15.39
C ALA A 301 18.38 -5.36 -16.65
N ALA A 302 17.92 -6.42 -17.32
CA ALA A 302 17.08 -6.32 -18.51
C ALA A 302 15.71 -5.67 -18.19
N ALA A 303 15.08 -6.04 -17.08
CA ALA A 303 13.81 -5.47 -16.66
C ALA A 303 13.95 -3.98 -16.31
N SER A 304 14.98 -3.59 -15.56
CA SER A 304 15.26 -2.18 -15.22
C SER A 304 15.61 -1.35 -16.45
N PHE A 305 16.38 -1.91 -17.40
CA PHE A 305 16.68 -1.24 -18.65
C PHE A 305 15.42 -1.03 -19.50
N ALA A 306 14.58 -2.06 -19.63
CA ALA A 306 13.34 -1.95 -20.39
C ALA A 306 12.35 -0.96 -19.74
N PHE A 307 12.29 -0.91 -18.41
CA PHE A 307 11.55 0.13 -17.69
C PHE A 307 12.04 1.53 -18.07
N LEU A 308 13.37 1.76 -18.03
CA LEU A 308 13.96 3.05 -18.32
C LEU A 308 13.70 3.49 -19.77
N VAL A 309 13.81 2.57 -20.73
CA VAL A 309 13.53 2.88 -22.16
C VAL A 309 12.09 3.32 -22.39
N VAL A 310 11.13 2.82 -21.61
CA VAL A 310 9.71 3.12 -21.79
C VAL A 310 9.24 4.35 -21.00
N ILE A 311 9.93 4.70 -19.91
CA ILE A 311 9.59 5.90 -19.12
C ILE A 311 10.26 7.18 -19.63
N LEU A 312 11.35 7.05 -20.40
CA LEU A 312 11.97 8.14 -21.19
C LEU A 312 11.06 8.57 -22.34
#